data_AF-A0A3N5FP36-F1
#
_entry.id   AF-A0A3N5FP36-F1
#
_cell.length_a   1.000
_cell.length_b   1.000
_cell.length_c   1.000
_cell.angle_alpha   90.00
_cell.angle_beta   90.00
_cell.angle_gamma   90.00
#
_symmetry.space_group_name_H-M   'P 1'
#
loop_
_entity.id
_entity.type
_entity.pdbx_description
1 polymer ?
#
loop_
_entity_poly.entity_id
_entity_poly.type
_entity_poly.pdbx_seq_one_letter_code
_entity_poly.pdbx_strand_id
1 'polypeptide(L)'
;MKQTTFASAAWSHKGKVTRRERFLAEMDAVIPWPRLLGLIEPHYPKAGNGTQPLPMERMLRIYFMQNWFNLSDPAAEDALYDSESMRRF
;
A
#
# COMPACT_ATOMS: atom_id res chain seq x y z
N MET A 1 2.48 15.65 -12.44
CA MET A 1 1.30 15.05 -13.12
C MET A 1 1.19 13.59 -12.70
N LYS A 2 0.10 13.16 -12.05
CA LYS A 2 -0.20 11.72 -11.90
C LYS A 2 -0.69 11.22 -13.26
N GLN A 3 0.00 10.26 -13.85
CA GLN A 3 -0.39 9.66 -15.12
C GLN A 3 -1.65 8.81 -14.90
N THR A 4 -2.78 9.24 -15.49
CA THR A 4 -4.02 8.46 -15.48
C THR A 4 -3.95 7.43 -16.60
N THR A 5 -3.80 6.16 -16.24
CA THR A 5 -3.86 5.04 -17.20
C THR A 5 -5.32 4.67 -17.48
N PHE A 6 -5.59 4.04 -18.62
CA PHE A 6 -6.94 3.57 -18.98
C PHE A 6 -7.56 2.68 -17.89
N ALA A 7 -6.76 1.77 -17.30
CA ALA A 7 -7.16 0.93 -16.18
C ALA A 7 -7.57 1.76 -14.94
N SER A 8 -6.83 2.82 -14.63
CA SER A 8 -7.12 3.69 -13.49
C SER A 8 -8.43 4.49 -13.66
N ALA A 9 -8.75 4.91 -14.88
CA ALA A 9 -9.98 5.62 -15.23
C ALA A 9 -11.20 4.70 -15.17
N ALA A 10 -11.08 3.47 -15.66
CA ALA A 10 -12.14 2.45 -15.58
C ALA A 10 -12.45 2.07 -14.12
N TRP A 11 -11.44 1.97 -13.26
CA TRP A 11 -11.64 1.73 -11.83
C TRP A 11 -12.41 2.87 -11.15
N SER A 12 -12.07 4.12 -11.45
CA SER A 12 -12.75 5.30 -10.88
C SER A 12 -14.25 5.39 -11.24
N HIS A 13 -14.69 4.72 -12.31
CA HIS A 13 -16.09 4.67 -12.74
C HIS A 13 -16.81 3.39 -12.27
N LYS A 14 -16.19 2.57 -11.42
CA LYS A 14 -16.78 1.34 -10.91
C LYS A 14 -17.87 1.64 -9.88
N GLY A 15 -19.10 1.21 -10.15
CA GLY A 15 -20.26 1.50 -9.29
C GLY A 15 -20.35 0.73 -7.96
N LYS A 16 -19.49 -0.27 -7.72
CA LYS A 16 -19.50 -1.07 -6.48
C LYS A 16 -18.15 -1.04 -5.76
N VAL A 17 -18.15 -0.46 -4.57
CA VAL A 17 -17.04 -0.54 -3.60
C VAL A 17 -16.95 -1.95 -3.07
N THR A 18 -15.76 -2.56 -3.15
CA THR A 18 -15.57 -3.94 -2.65
C THR A 18 -15.42 -3.97 -1.13
N ARG A 19 -15.67 -5.13 -0.50
CA ARG A 19 -15.41 -5.31 0.95
C ARG A 19 -13.95 -5.00 1.33
N ARG A 20 -13.01 -5.42 0.48
CA ARG A 20 -11.58 -5.16 0.64
C ARG A 20 -11.27 -3.67 0.60
N GLU A 21 -11.78 -2.97 -0.41
CA GLU A 21 -11.59 -1.52 -0.57
C GLU A 21 -12.14 -0.73 0.62
N ARG A 22 -13.33 -1.10 1.10
CA ARG A 22 -13.90 -0.51 2.31
C ARG A 22 -13.01 -0.74 3.53
N PHE A 23 -12.58 -1.99 3.75
CA PHE A 23 -11.71 -2.33 4.87
C PHE A 23 -10.39 -1.55 4.82
N LEU A 24 -9.74 -1.48 3.65
CA LEU A 24 -8.51 -0.71 3.46
C LEU A 24 -8.72 0.78 3.75
N ALA A 25 -9.83 1.38 3.31
CA ALA A 25 -10.16 2.77 3.60
C ALA A 25 -10.42 3.02 5.10
N GLU A 26 -11.12 2.10 5.78
CA GLU A 26 -11.33 2.17 7.23
C GLU A 26 -10.01 2.06 7.99
N MET A 27 -9.14 1.13 7.60
CA MET A 27 -7.81 0.98 8.20
C MET A 27 -6.94 2.21 7.98
N ASP A 28 -6.96 2.78 6.78
CA ASP A 28 -6.23 4.02 6.47
C ASP A 28 -6.66 5.18 7.38
N ALA A 29 -7.96 5.27 7.71
CA ALA A 29 -8.50 6.33 8.54
C ALA A 29 -8.21 6.16 10.04
N VAL A 30 -8.18 4.92 10.54
CA VAL A 30 -8.02 4.66 11.99
C VAL A 30 -6.57 4.53 12.43
N ILE A 31 -5.65 4.20 11.53
CA ILE A 31 -4.24 3.99 11.86
C ILE A 31 -3.52 5.34 11.99
N PRO A 32 -2.79 5.58 13.09
CA PRO A 32 -2.06 6.83 13.28
C PRO A 32 -0.73 6.80 12.49
N TRP A 33 -0.80 6.86 11.16
CA TRP A 33 0.37 6.75 10.27
C TRP A 33 1.53 7.67 10.65
N PRO A 34 1.34 8.99 10.90
CA PRO A 34 2.46 9.87 11.20
C PRO A 34 3.24 9.44 12.46
N ARG A 35 2.52 8.94 13.46
CA ARG A 35 3.13 8.43 14.70
C ARG A 35 3.94 7.17 14.44
N LEU A 36 3.40 6.22 13.67
CA LEU A 36 4.10 4.97 13.34
C LEU A 36 5.34 5.25 12.49
N LEU A 37 5.21 6.11 11.47
CA LEU A 37 6.33 6.49 10.61
C LEU A 37 7.43 7.17 11.43
N GLY A 38 7.10 8.10 12.34
CA GLY A 38 8.10 8.75 13.19
C GLY A 38 8.84 7.79 14.14
N LEU A 39 8.21 6.67 14.54
CA LEU A 39 8.88 5.63 15.33
C LEU A 39 9.83 4.76 14.48
N ILE A 40 9.51 4.56 13.20
CA ILE A 40 10.28 3.69 12.30
C ILE A 40 11.40 4.46 11.60
N GLU A 41 11.21 5.76 11.35
CA GLU A 41 12.14 6.62 10.60
C GLU A 41 13.62 6.49 11.04
N PRO A 42 13.96 6.46 12.35
CA PRO A 42 15.35 6.35 12.78
C PRO A 42 16.01 5.01 12.42
N HIS A 43 15.19 3.97 12.19
CA HIS A 43 15.62 2.59 11.93
C HIS A 43 15.49 2.20 10.46
N TYR A 44 14.81 3.00 9.63
CA TYR A 44 14.60 2.66 8.23
C TYR A 44 15.91 2.79 7.44
N PRO A 45 16.26 1.81 6.59
CA PRO A 45 17.50 1.85 5.82
C PRO A 45 17.56 3.11 4.98
N LYS A 46 18.70 3.81 5.08
CA LYS A 46 19.00 4.96 4.23
C LYS A 46 19.57 4.48 2.90
N ALA A 47 19.26 5.23 1.86
CA ALA A 47 19.84 5.07 0.54
C ALA A 47 21.38 4.98 0.63
N GLY A 48 21.95 3.84 0.22
CA GLY A 48 23.38 3.66 0.02
C GLY A 48 23.73 3.56 -1.47
N ASN A 49 24.86 2.93 -1.80
CA ASN A 49 25.32 2.70 -3.18
C ASN A 49 24.61 1.54 -3.91
N GLY A 50 23.59 0.94 -3.29
CA GLY A 50 22.85 -0.20 -3.83
C GLY A 50 21.41 0.15 -4.22
N THR A 51 20.57 -0.89 -4.33
CA THR A 51 19.13 -0.73 -4.59
C THR A 51 18.52 0.19 -3.55
N GLN A 52 17.86 1.24 -4.04
CA GLN A 52 17.17 2.19 -3.18
C GLN A 52 16.02 1.48 -2.45
N PRO A 53 15.94 1.60 -1.12
CA PRO A 53 14.80 1.05 -0.40
C PRO A 53 13.52 1.74 -0.86
N LEU A 54 12.41 0.99 -0.86
CA LEU A 54 11.10 1.58 -1.13
C LEU A 54 10.79 2.69 -0.11
N PRO A 55 9.88 3.63 -0.43
CA PRO A 55 9.44 4.61 0.56
C PRO A 55 8.92 3.91 1.82
N MET A 56 9.37 4.37 3.00
CA MET A 56 9.05 3.76 4.30
C MET A 56 7.55 3.56 4.50
N GLU A 57 6.74 4.55 4.16
CA GLU A 57 5.27 4.45 4.27
C GLU A 57 4.71 3.35 3.39
N ARG A 58 5.18 3.22 2.16
CA ARG A 58 4.74 2.15 1.26
C ARG A 58 5.10 0.78 1.83
N MET A 59 6.32 0.62 2.32
CA MET A 59 6.76 -0.65 2.91
C MET A 59 5.92 -1.01 4.14
N LEU A 60 5.65 -0.03 5.00
CA LEU A 60 4.80 -0.23 6.17
C LEU A 60 3.39 -0.68 5.77
N ARG A 61 2.77 -0.03 4.78
CA ARG A 61 1.45 -0.42 4.28
C ARG A 61 1.44 -1.85 3.72
N ILE A 62 2.50 -2.27 3.04
CA ILE A 62 2.66 -3.65 2.56
C ILE A 62 2.69 -4.65 3.72
N TYR A 63 3.46 -4.37 4.78
CA TYR A 63 3.47 -5.24 5.97
C TYR A 63 2.10 -5.35 6.64
N PHE A 64 1.35 -4.24 6.73
CA PHE A 64 -0.02 -4.28 7.24
C PHE A 64 -0.94 -5.14 6.35
N MET A 65 -0.86 -4.99 5.02
CA MET A 65 -1.63 -5.81 4.08
C MET A 65 -1.27 -7.29 4.19
N GLN A 66 0.02 -7.61 4.31
CA GLN A 66 0.48 -8.98 4.54
C GLN A 66 -0.13 -9.57 5.80
N ASN A 67 -0.14 -8.82 6.90
CA ASN A 67 -0.73 -9.28 8.15
C ASN A 67 -2.26 -9.42 8.09
N TRP A 68 -2.99 -8.49 7.47
CA TRP A 68 -4.46 -8.55 7.41
C TRP A 68 -4.99 -9.61 6.45
N PHE A 69 -4.29 -9.85 5.35
CA PHE A 69 -4.71 -10.81 4.32
C PHE A 69 -3.90 -12.11 4.33
N ASN A 70 -3.04 -12.30 5.34
CA ASN A 70 -2.16 -13.47 5.49
C ASN A 70 -1.33 -13.75 4.23
N LEU A 71 -0.74 -12.70 3.66
CA LEU A 71 0.07 -12.77 2.45
C LEU A 71 1.53 -13.01 2.81
N SER A 72 2.18 -13.93 2.10
CA SER A 72 3.64 -14.02 2.04
C SER A 72 4.23 -12.87 1.21
N ASP A 73 5.56 -12.74 1.18
CA ASP A 73 6.23 -11.74 0.33
C ASP A 73 5.86 -11.88 -1.16
N PRO A 74 5.92 -13.08 -1.78
CA PRO A 74 5.48 -13.24 -3.17
C PRO A 74 3.99 -12.93 -3.36
N ALA A 75 3.14 -13.36 -2.42
CA ALA A 75 1.70 -13.14 -2.53
C ALA A 75 1.32 -11.65 -2.37
N ALA A 76 2.10 -10.87 -1.62
CA ALA A 76 1.93 -9.43 -1.51
C ALA A 76 2.30 -8.72 -2.80
N GLU A 77 3.38 -9.15 -3.46
CA GLU A 77 3.76 -8.66 -4.77
C GLU A 77 2.67 -8.93 -5.81
N ASP A 78 2.19 -10.17 -5.92
CA ASP A 78 1.09 -10.56 -6.81
C ASP A 78 -0.17 -9.73 -6.53
N ALA A 79 -0.52 -9.54 -5.24
CA ALA A 79 -1.67 -8.74 -4.84
C ALA A 79 -1.57 -7.27 -5.27
N LEU A 80 -0.37 -6.67 -5.24
CA LEU A 80 -0.15 -5.29 -5.70
C LEU A 80 -0.29 -5.15 -7.22
N TYR A 81 0.09 -6.18 -7.98
CA TYR A 81 -0.12 -6.22 -9.42
C TYR A 81 -1.61 -6.39 -9.77
N ASP A 82 -2.28 -7.35 -9.14
CA ASP A 82 -3.63 -7.76 -9.53
C ASP A 82 -4.75 -6.88 -8.97
N SER A 83 -4.54 -6.25 -7.80
CA SER A 83 -5.59 -5.52 -7.08
C SER A 83 -5.31 -4.02 -7.04
N GLU A 84 -6.03 -3.26 -7.86
CA GLU A 84 -5.97 -1.78 -7.85
C GLU A 84 -6.26 -1.20 -6.45
N SER A 85 -7.18 -1.80 -5.69
CA SER A 85 -7.49 -1.38 -4.31
C SER A 85 -6.32 -1.56 -3.34
N MET A 86 -5.51 -2.61 -3.49
CA MET A 86 -4.33 -2.84 -2.66
C MET A 86 -3.16 -1.97 -3.11
N ARG A 87 -3.05 -1.73 -4.42
CA ARG A 87 -2.02 -0.84 -4.99
C ARG A 87 -2.21 0.62 -4.58
N ARG A 88 -3.47 1.04 -4.35
CA ARG A 88 -3.82 2.41 -3.94
C ARG A 88 -3.91 2.61 -2.43
N PHE A 89 -3.89 1.52 -1.66
CA PHE A 89 -3.78 1.58 -0.21
C PHE A 89 -2.34 1.96 0.13
#